data_AF-A0A0M9CG40-F1
#
_entry.id   AF-A0A0M9CG40-F1
#
_cell.length_a   1.000
_cell.length_b   1.000
_cell.length_c   1.000
_cell.angle_alpha   90.00
_cell.angle_beta   90.00
_cell.angle_gamma   90.00
#
_symmetry.space_group_name_H-M   'P 1'
#
loop_
_entity.id
_entity.type
_entity.pdbx_description
1 polymer ?
#
loop_
_entity_poly.entity_id
_entity_poly.type
_entity_poly.pdbx_seq_one_letter_code
_entity_poly.pdbx_strand_id
1 'polypeptide(L)'
;MTTYQKHWNAEIETLLSELNAPQSLEENIIDTLHNAKRTGIFPNQIINALRLGLSIKEGHQNMAFVASMQSGKSGTIYFLCNYVLPAIGLIREYESILFVTSMRDTDLYDQNCRVLQREYYDAATDQIKASKLKVMKMSDFFNHPNPHKVVNEFDVQLIVRDEDQYGCGEESSFQVAFFAELRRRIADIKLLAVSATPYDILDAQYNGDADVDVIVGVRPPEYYGISEMLGDGLIEDIPEDFKPLQSQRIEGETVYNVHPKVQVYVNFLNTFENGLGVIRESNTTRATELRRLLKEEYKQECKVILIGSNSVCDFSINEGIKEISDLILKRGQRVVLIIVQALTAGKDLGMLKEKVRFGIEPRDKQLANGAQGITGRFCGYHKNRDIKLMASLELLNHYAQFEQDWEIFADPEWRNNLYNANVRGLSTHTKFVKNQSQGVFTPIENIEFISYQELLTEDGRNKLQFIDDEAYYRLLSFFDPTFYNGQTKGTRFNQKGVTVRIASGYNQNSNRVYKNWQSNLESDFGSVFFKKNQYNYGLLISNFPKDDERNTMGETGVKIITSGEREWREQETLVQNNSMYSIDEVA
;
A
#
# COMPACT_ATOMS: atom_id res chain seq x y z
N MET A 1 -36.72 -20.21 -3.58
CA MET A 1 -35.72 -19.13 -3.60
C MET A 1 -35.53 -18.62 -2.19
N THR A 2 -34.28 -18.53 -1.73
CA THR A 2 -33.95 -17.87 -0.45
C THR A 2 -34.23 -16.36 -0.55
N THR A 3 -34.41 -15.66 0.59
CA THR A 3 -34.53 -14.19 0.62
C THR A 3 -33.34 -13.51 -0.09
N TYR A 4 -32.17 -14.13 0.04
CA TYR A 4 -30.94 -13.70 -0.59
C TYR A 4 -30.97 -13.78 -2.13
N GLN A 5 -31.46 -14.89 -2.69
CA GLN A 5 -31.64 -15.02 -4.15
C GLN A 5 -32.64 -14.00 -4.71
N LYS A 6 -33.70 -13.67 -3.96
CA LYS A 6 -34.66 -12.65 -4.38
C LYS A 6 -34.03 -11.26 -4.46
N HIS A 7 -33.19 -10.91 -3.48
CA HIS A 7 -32.48 -9.63 -3.47
C HIS A 7 -31.56 -9.49 -4.69
N TRP A 8 -30.78 -10.52 -5.00
CA TRP A 8 -29.88 -10.52 -6.15
C TRP A 8 -30.60 -10.47 -7.49
N ASN A 9 -31.70 -11.22 -7.64
CA ASN A 9 -32.50 -11.13 -8.86
C ASN A 9 -33.08 -9.72 -9.05
N ALA A 10 -33.61 -9.10 -7.99
CA ALA A 10 -34.13 -7.74 -8.06
C ALA A 10 -33.04 -6.70 -8.41
N GLU A 11 -31.83 -6.88 -7.87
CA GLU A 11 -30.69 -6.02 -8.19
C GLU A 11 -30.25 -6.18 -9.65
N ILE A 12 -30.16 -7.42 -10.15
CA ILE A 12 -29.87 -7.69 -11.57
C ILE A 12 -30.93 -7.06 -12.47
N GLU A 13 -32.22 -7.24 -12.17
CA GLU A 13 -33.34 -6.64 -12.93
C GLU A 13 -33.24 -5.11 -12.96
N THR A 14 -32.91 -4.49 -11.82
CA THR A 14 -32.73 -3.03 -11.71
C THR A 14 -31.57 -2.56 -12.60
N LEU A 15 -30.40 -3.21 -12.49
CA LEU A 15 -29.20 -2.85 -13.26
C LEU A 15 -29.40 -3.08 -14.77
N LEU A 16 -30.11 -4.13 -15.17
CA LEU A 16 -30.47 -4.35 -16.58
C LEU A 16 -31.34 -3.22 -17.11
N SER A 17 -32.30 -2.73 -16.31
CA SER A 17 -33.14 -1.59 -16.66
C SER A 17 -32.30 -0.31 -16.79
N GLU A 18 -31.42 0.01 -15.84
CA GLU A 18 -30.55 1.20 -15.89
C GLU A 18 -29.59 1.16 -17.09
N LEU A 19 -29.09 -0.04 -17.41
CA LEU A 19 -28.27 -0.26 -18.60
C LEU A 19 -29.05 -0.15 -19.90
N ASN A 20 -30.38 -0.09 -19.89
CA ASN A 20 -31.22 -0.31 -21.07
C ASN A 20 -30.76 -1.57 -21.84
N ALA A 21 -30.47 -2.64 -21.09
CA ALA A 21 -29.89 -3.84 -21.64
C ALA A 21 -30.87 -4.57 -22.57
N PRO A 22 -30.39 -5.17 -23.67
CA PRO A 22 -31.23 -5.99 -24.53
C PRO A 22 -31.61 -7.30 -23.82
N GLN A 23 -32.73 -7.90 -24.25
CA GLN A 23 -33.20 -9.20 -23.76
C GLN A 23 -32.14 -10.31 -23.92
N SER A 24 -31.27 -10.23 -24.93
CA SER A 24 -30.18 -11.18 -25.12
C SER A 24 -29.18 -11.23 -23.95
N LEU A 25 -28.97 -10.11 -23.23
CA LEU A 25 -28.12 -10.11 -22.03
C LEU A 25 -28.82 -10.84 -20.88
N GLU A 26 -30.13 -10.64 -20.72
CA GLU A 26 -30.94 -11.33 -19.71
C GLU A 26 -30.92 -12.84 -19.92
N GLU A 27 -31.11 -13.31 -21.16
CA GLU A 27 -31.02 -14.73 -21.52
C GLU A 27 -29.66 -15.34 -21.16
N ASN A 28 -28.57 -14.62 -21.45
CA ASN A 28 -27.22 -15.05 -21.10
C ASN A 28 -26.97 -15.07 -19.58
N ILE A 29 -27.52 -14.11 -18.83
CA ILE A 29 -27.46 -14.11 -17.36
C ILE A 29 -28.21 -15.33 -16.81
N ILE A 30 -29.43 -15.58 -17.30
CA ILE A 30 -30.25 -16.72 -16.88
C ILE A 30 -29.50 -18.03 -17.13
N ASP A 31 -28.95 -18.24 -18.34
CA ASP A 31 -28.17 -19.45 -18.64
C ASP A 31 -26.92 -19.57 -17.74
N THR A 32 -26.18 -18.48 -17.58
CA THR A 32 -24.96 -18.44 -16.76
C THR A 32 -25.26 -18.82 -15.31
N LEU A 33 -26.36 -18.32 -14.75
CA LEU A 33 -26.80 -18.60 -13.39
C LEU A 33 -27.27 -20.05 -13.21
N HIS A 34 -28.03 -20.59 -14.16
CA HIS A 34 -28.41 -22.00 -14.17
C HIS A 34 -27.18 -22.92 -14.23
N ASN A 35 -26.14 -22.48 -14.93
CA ASN A 35 -24.89 -23.21 -15.12
C ASN A 35 -23.73 -22.73 -14.23
N ALA A 36 -23.98 -21.97 -13.16
CA ALA A 36 -22.96 -21.27 -12.37
C ALA A 36 -21.80 -22.17 -11.90
N LYS A 37 -22.10 -23.42 -11.51
CA LYS A 37 -21.07 -24.39 -11.10
C LYS A 37 -20.13 -24.80 -12.23
N ARG A 38 -20.63 -24.84 -13.46
CA ARG A 38 -19.88 -25.19 -14.67
C ARG A 38 -19.13 -23.97 -15.21
N THR A 39 -19.77 -22.81 -15.24
CA THR A 39 -19.17 -21.57 -15.75
C THR A 39 -18.13 -21.00 -14.78
N GLY A 40 -18.31 -21.24 -13.48
CA GLY A 40 -17.52 -20.62 -12.41
C GLY A 40 -17.86 -19.14 -12.24
N ILE A 41 -19.03 -18.70 -12.70
CA ILE A 41 -19.55 -17.34 -12.58
C ILE A 41 -20.78 -17.36 -11.68
N PHE A 42 -20.75 -16.57 -10.62
CA PHE A 42 -21.76 -16.46 -9.59
C PHE A 42 -22.46 -15.10 -9.64
N PRO A 43 -23.66 -14.96 -9.03
CA PRO A 43 -24.43 -13.75 -9.23
C PRO A 43 -23.78 -12.46 -8.71
N ASN A 44 -22.95 -12.48 -7.66
CA ASN A 44 -22.18 -11.28 -7.27
C ASN A 44 -21.25 -10.79 -8.39
N GLN A 45 -20.65 -11.71 -9.16
CA GLN A 45 -19.77 -11.35 -10.26
C GLN A 45 -20.56 -10.72 -11.42
N ILE A 46 -21.79 -11.17 -11.65
CA ILE A 46 -22.71 -10.58 -12.63
C ILE A 46 -23.13 -9.17 -12.19
N ILE A 47 -23.56 -9.00 -10.93
CA ILE A 47 -23.92 -7.69 -10.37
C ILE A 47 -22.76 -6.71 -10.49
N ASN A 48 -21.56 -7.10 -10.08
CA ASN A 48 -20.36 -6.27 -10.20
C ASN A 48 -20.06 -5.91 -11.66
N ALA A 49 -20.23 -6.85 -12.59
CA ALA A 49 -20.02 -6.62 -14.01
C ALA A 49 -21.05 -5.63 -14.59
N LEU A 50 -22.31 -5.71 -14.16
CA LEU A 50 -23.35 -4.76 -14.59
C LEU A 50 -23.08 -3.34 -14.05
N ARG A 51 -22.69 -3.21 -12.77
CA ARG A 51 -22.28 -1.93 -12.17
C ARG A 51 -21.10 -1.29 -12.90
N LEU A 52 -20.07 -2.09 -13.23
CA LEU A 52 -18.95 -1.63 -14.06
C LEU A 52 -19.40 -1.22 -15.46
N GLY A 53 -20.31 -1.98 -16.08
CA GLY A 53 -20.90 -1.62 -17.36
C GLY A 53 -21.63 -0.28 -17.34
N LEU A 54 -22.30 0.04 -16.22
CA LEU A 54 -23.01 1.31 -16.04
C LEU A 54 -22.03 2.48 -15.96
N SER A 55 -21.00 2.38 -15.11
CA SER A 55 -19.93 3.39 -15.00
C SER A 55 -19.25 3.67 -16.35
N ILE A 56 -18.94 2.62 -17.11
CA ILE A 56 -18.34 2.75 -18.44
C ILE A 56 -19.32 3.44 -19.42
N LYS A 57 -20.62 3.12 -19.34
CA LYS A 57 -21.68 3.73 -20.17
C LYS A 57 -21.90 5.21 -19.84
N GLU A 58 -21.72 5.61 -18.58
CA GLU A 58 -21.80 7.00 -18.12
C GLU A 58 -20.60 7.85 -18.58
N GLY A 59 -19.53 7.21 -19.06
CA GLY A 59 -18.41 7.87 -19.71
C GLY A 59 -17.17 8.04 -18.85
N HIS A 60 -17.13 7.41 -17.67
CA HIS A 60 -15.97 7.46 -16.79
C HIS A 60 -14.72 6.88 -17.46
N GLN A 61 -13.61 7.61 -17.38
CA GLN A 61 -12.34 7.26 -18.02
C GLN A 61 -11.39 6.49 -17.10
N ASN A 62 -11.38 6.81 -15.81
CA ASN A 62 -10.65 6.06 -14.80
C ASN A 62 -11.66 5.47 -13.82
N MET A 63 -11.54 4.17 -13.61
CA MET A 63 -12.40 3.43 -12.71
C MET A 63 -11.54 2.56 -11.80
N ALA A 64 -11.93 2.46 -10.53
CA ALA A 64 -11.36 1.55 -9.57
C ALA A 64 -12.43 0.54 -9.11
N PHE A 65 -12.22 -0.74 -9.42
CA PHE A 65 -13.01 -1.83 -8.88
C PHE A 65 -12.37 -2.36 -7.60
N VAL A 66 -12.90 -1.90 -6.47
CA VAL A 66 -12.46 -2.29 -5.12
C VAL A 66 -13.23 -3.56 -4.73
N ALA A 67 -12.55 -4.69 -4.66
CA ALA A 67 -13.21 -5.95 -4.30
C ALA A 67 -12.32 -6.90 -3.50
N SER A 68 -12.91 -7.51 -2.47
CA SER A 68 -12.27 -8.45 -1.55
C SER A 68 -11.41 -9.52 -2.22
N MET A 69 -10.41 -10.00 -1.49
CA MET A 69 -9.48 -11.02 -1.99
C MET A 69 -10.22 -12.32 -2.32
N GLN A 70 -10.00 -12.88 -3.52
CA GLN A 70 -10.63 -14.14 -3.92
C GLN A 70 -12.18 -14.11 -3.93
N SER A 71 -12.78 -12.92 -4.08
CA SER A 71 -14.22 -12.74 -4.23
C SER A 71 -14.76 -13.07 -5.63
N GLY A 72 -13.87 -13.33 -6.61
CA GLY A 72 -14.24 -13.59 -8.00
C GLY A 72 -14.01 -12.42 -8.97
N LYS A 73 -13.04 -11.55 -8.70
CA LYS A 73 -12.66 -10.42 -9.57
C LYS A 73 -12.46 -10.81 -11.04
N SER A 74 -11.65 -11.84 -11.32
CA SER A 74 -11.40 -12.28 -12.71
C SER A 74 -12.66 -12.74 -13.43
N GLY A 75 -13.59 -13.41 -12.75
CA GLY A 75 -14.87 -13.78 -13.34
C GLY A 75 -15.82 -12.60 -13.55
N THR A 76 -15.74 -11.57 -12.71
CA THR A 76 -16.44 -10.29 -12.93
C THR A 76 -15.97 -9.64 -14.23
N ILE A 77 -14.65 -9.52 -14.41
CA ILE A 77 -14.06 -8.96 -15.64
C ILE A 77 -14.38 -9.82 -16.86
N TYR A 78 -14.30 -11.15 -16.73
CA TYR A 78 -14.70 -12.06 -17.80
C TYR A 78 -16.15 -11.83 -18.25
N PHE A 79 -17.08 -11.69 -17.30
CA PHE A 79 -18.49 -11.50 -17.62
C PHE A 79 -18.77 -10.10 -18.20
N LEU A 80 -18.17 -9.06 -17.62
CA LEU A 80 -18.23 -7.68 -18.12
C LEU A 80 -17.83 -7.61 -19.60
N CYS A 81 -16.67 -8.15 -19.94
CA CYS A 81 -16.07 -7.99 -21.25
C CYS A 81 -16.72 -8.84 -22.34
N ASN A 82 -17.23 -10.02 -22.00
CA ASN A 82 -17.78 -10.96 -22.98
C ASN A 82 -19.30 -10.86 -23.13
N TYR A 83 -20.02 -10.41 -22.11
CA TYR A 83 -21.49 -10.36 -22.12
C TYR A 83 -22.01 -8.94 -22.01
N VAL A 84 -21.60 -8.18 -21.00
CA VAL A 84 -22.20 -6.86 -20.71
C VAL A 84 -21.83 -5.83 -21.77
N LEU A 85 -20.52 -5.56 -21.95
CA LEU A 85 -20.06 -4.50 -22.85
C LEU A 85 -20.45 -4.72 -24.32
N PRO A 86 -20.40 -5.95 -24.88
CA PRO A 86 -20.91 -6.21 -26.21
C PRO A 86 -22.44 -6.00 -26.31
N ALA A 87 -23.21 -6.44 -25.32
CA ALA A 87 -24.66 -6.33 -25.34
C ALA A 87 -25.15 -4.87 -25.31
N ILE A 88 -24.45 -3.99 -24.60
CA ILE A 88 -24.76 -2.55 -24.56
C ILE A 88 -24.09 -1.75 -25.69
N GLY A 89 -23.45 -2.44 -26.65
CA GLY A 89 -22.88 -1.82 -27.86
C GLY A 89 -21.59 -1.04 -27.65
N LEU A 90 -20.91 -1.22 -26.51
CA LEU A 90 -19.63 -0.56 -26.21
C LEU A 90 -18.41 -1.31 -26.75
N ILE A 91 -18.58 -2.58 -27.14
CA ILE A 91 -17.53 -3.40 -27.77
C ILE A 91 -18.12 -4.12 -28.98
N ARG A 92 -17.54 -3.91 -30.15
CA ARG A 92 -17.93 -4.55 -31.41
C ARG A 92 -17.29 -5.92 -31.58
N GLU A 93 -17.65 -6.60 -32.67
CA GLU A 93 -17.20 -7.98 -32.94
C GLU A 93 -15.67 -8.11 -33.08
N TYR A 94 -15.03 -7.12 -33.70
CA TYR A 94 -13.59 -7.09 -33.98
C TYR A 94 -12.76 -6.34 -32.93
N GLU A 95 -13.41 -5.59 -32.04
CA GLU A 95 -12.77 -4.83 -30.96
C GLU A 95 -12.39 -5.75 -29.79
N SER A 96 -11.39 -5.33 -29.02
CA SER A 96 -10.90 -6.10 -27.87
C SER A 96 -10.72 -5.27 -26.61
N ILE A 97 -10.46 -5.98 -25.51
CA ILE A 97 -10.17 -5.43 -24.20
C ILE A 97 -8.83 -6.00 -23.76
N LEU A 98 -7.90 -5.12 -23.38
CA LEU A 98 -6.58 -5.52 -22.94
C LEU A 98 -6.56 -5.64 -21.41
N PHE A 99 -6.27 -6.85 -20.93
CA PHE A 99 -6.06 -7.15 -19.52
C PHE A 99 -4.56 -7.18 -19.23
N VAL A 100 -4.06 -6.18 -18.52
CA VAL A 100 -2.65 -6.04 -18.17
C VAL A 100 -2.41 -6.54 -16.76
N THR A 101 -1.43 -7.43 -16.60
CA THR A 101 -1.04 -8.00 -15.30
C THR A 101 0.43 -7.75 -14.97
N SER A 102 0.69 -7.44 -13.70
CA SER A 102 2.04 -7.24 -13.14
C SER A 102 2.78 -8.56 -12.83
N MET A 103 2.13 -9.70 -13.08
CA MET A 103 2.66 -11.03 -12.78
C MET A 103 3.94 -11.35 -13.59
N ARG A 104 5.03 -11.59 -12.86
CA ARG A 104 6.30 -12.06 -13.45
C ARG A 104 6.32 -13.57 -13.69
N ASP A 105 5.57 -14.32 -12.88
CA ASP A 105 5.45 -15.79 -12.96
C ASP A 105 4.69 -16.18 -14.24
N THR A 106 5.37 -16.84 -15.18
CA THR A 106 4.80 -17.23 -16.48
C THR A 106 3.63 -18.19 -16.36
N ASP A 107 3.65 -19.10 -15.39
CA ASP A 107 2.54 -20.06 -15.23
C ASP A 107 1.28 -19.37 -14.69
N LEU A 108 1.44 -18.39 -13.79
CA LEU A 108 0.31 -17.62 -13.27
C LEU A 108 -0.29 -16.72 -14.37
N TYR A 109 0.58 -16.16 -15.21
CA TYR A 109 0.17 -15.48 -16.43
C TYR A 109 -0.62 -16.43 -17.37
N ASP A 110 -0.10 -17.63 -17.63
CA ASP A 110 -0.77 -18.62 -18.49
C ASP A 110 -2.11 -19.08 -17.89
N GLN A 111 -2.20 -19.19 -16.56
CA GLN A 111 -3.46 -19.47 -15.87
C GLN A 111 -4.48 -18.34 -16.10
N ASN A 112 -4.08 -17.09 -15.97
CA ASN A 112 -4.94 -15.94 -16.28
C ASN A 112 -5.36 -15.94 -17.74
N CYS A 113 -4.46 -16.26 -18.68
CA CYS A 113 -4.80 -16.44 -20.09
C CYS A 113 -5.88 -17.51 -20.28
N ARG A 114 -5.73 -18.69 -19.67
CA ARG A 114 -6.72 -19.77 -19.77
C ARG A 114 -8.09 -19.39 -19.18
N VAL A 115 -8.12 -18.59 -18.12
CA VAL A 115 -9.37 -18.18 -17.47
C VAL A 115 -10.06 -17.05 -18.23
N LEU A 116 -9.32 -16.04 -18.66
CA LEU A 116 -9.86 -14.80 -19.23
C LEU A 116 -10.05 -14.88 -20.75
N GLN A 117 -9.21 -15.64 -21.46
CA GLN A 117 -9.29 -15.77 -22.93
C GLN A 117 -10.09 -16.99 -23.40
N ARG A 118 -10.67 -17.78 -22.49
CA ARG A 118 -11.53 -18.92 -22.86
C ARG A 118 -12.75 -18.45 -23.64
N GLU A 119 -13.22 -19.31 -24.53
CA GLU A 119 -14.47 -19.09 -25.26
C GLU A 119 -15.67 -19.04 -24.30
N TYR A 120 -16.69 -18.28 -24.70
CA TYR A 120 -17.94 -18.15 -23.97
C TYR A 120 -19.10 -18.64 -24.83
N TYR A 121 -20.13 -19.16 -24.17
CA TYR A 121 -21.36 -19.58 -24.83
C TYR A 121 -22.36 -18.44 -24.76
N ASP A 122 -22.93 -18.06 -25.90
CA ASP A 122 -23.98 -17.06 -26.03
C ASP A 122 -25.33 -17.76 -26.26
N ALA A 123 -26.13 -17.83 -25.20
CA ALA A 123 -27.42 -18.50 -25.19
C ALA A 123 -28.45 -17.84 -26.12
N ALA A 124 -28.34 -16.54 -26.38
CA ALA A 124 -29.26 -15.83 -27.27
C ALA A 124 -29.04 -16.19 -28.75
N THR A 125 -27.83 -16.61 -29.10
CA THR A 125 -27.47 -17.02 -30.48
C THR A 125 -27.18 -18.52 -30.64
N ASP A 126 -27.16 -19.26 -29.53
CA ASP A 126 -26.76 -20.67 -29.45
C ASP A 126 -25.37 -20.93 -30.08
N GLN A 127 -24.40 -20.06 -29.79
CA GLN A 127 -23.05 -20.12 -30.38
C GLN A 127 -21.95 -20.02 -29.32
N ILE A 128 -20.84 -20.69 -29.61
CA ILE A 128 -19.58 -20.51 -28.88
C ILE A 128 -18.81 -19.37 -29.56
N LYS A 129 -18.41 -18.37 -28.78
CA LYS A 129 -17.73 -17.15 -29.25
C LYS A 129 -16.35 -17.01 -28.59
N ALA A 130 -15.41 -16.44 -29.33
CA ALA A 130 -14.08 -16.13 -28.81
C ALA A 130 -14.15 -14.98 -27.78
N SER A 131 -13.31 -15.04 -26.75
CA SER A 131 -13.22 -13.99 -25.74
C SER A 131 -12.78 -12.65 -26.33
N LYS A 132 -13.37 -11.57 -25.82
CA LYS A 132 -12.97 -10.18 -26.08
C LYS A 132 -11.70 -9.77 -25.34
N LEU A 133 -11.30 -10.56 -24.34
CA LEU A 133 -10.13 -10.27 -23.52
C LEU A 133 -8.85 -10.75 -24.20
N LYS A 134 -7.85 -9.88 -24.20
CA LYS A 134 -6.45 -10.19 -24.50
C LYS A 134 -5.64 -9.94 -23.23
N VAL A 135 -4.98 -10.97 -22.72
CA VAL A 135 -4.15 -10.87 -21.51
C VAL A 135 -2.71 -10.60 -21.93
N MET A 136 -2.05 -9.65 -21.28
CA MET A 136 -0.67 -9.26 -21.57
C MET A 136 0.09 -8.95 -20.28
N LYS A 137 1.36 -9.33 -20.19
CA LYS A 137 2.21 -8.90 -19.08
C LYS A 137 2.51 -7.42 -19.22
N MET A 138 2.57 -6.74 -18.10
CA MET A 138 2.89 -5.32 -18.05
C MET A 138 4.28 -5.02 -18.65
N SER A 139 5.25 -5.92 -18.47
CA SER A 139 6.57 -5.81 -19.12
C SER A 139 6.47 -5.81 -20.64
N ASP A 140 5.56 -6.59 -21.20
CA ASP A 140 5.47 -6.84 -22.64
C ASP A 140 4.64 -5.72 -23.31
N PHE A 141 3.62 -5.22 -22.61
CA PHE A 141 2.87 -4.06 -23.04
C PHE A 141 3.76 -2.80 -23.18
N PHE A 142 4.80 -2.70 -22.35
CA PHE A 142 5.75 -1.58 -22.38
C PHE A 142 7.00 -1.84 -23.21
N ASN A 143 7.46 -3.10 -23.28
CA ASN A 143 8.58 -3.51 -24.10
C ASN A 143 8.07 -4.20 -25.37
N HIS A 144 7.84 -3.40 -26.41
CA HIS A 144 7.69 -3.85 -27.79
C HIS A 144 6.34 -4.52 -28.16
N PRO A 145 5.59 -3.99 -29.13
CA PRO A 145 5.70 -2.67 -29.71
C PRO A 145 5.08 -1.62 -28.75
N ASN A 146 5.51 -0.36 -28.86
CA ASN A 146 4.92 0.80 -28.18
C ASN A 146 3.41 0.61 -27.88
N PRO A 147 2.90 0.87 -26.65
CA PRO A 147 1.50 0.70 -26.26
C PRO A 147 0.47 1.08 -27.33
N HIS A 148 0.74 2.15 -28.10
CA HIS A 148 -0.09 2.55 -29.24
C HIS A 148 -0.27 1.47 -30.30
N LYS A 149 0.81 0.76 -30.67
CA LYS A 149 0.73 -0.31 -31.65
C LYS A 149 -0.07 -1.48 -31.09
N VAL A 150 0.10 -1.85 -29.82
CA VAL A 150 -0.72 -2.91 -29.21
C VAL A 150 -2.20 -2.52 -29.24
N VAL A 151 -2.52 -1.30 -28.81
CA VAL A 151 -3.91 -0.79 -28.82
C VAL A 151 -4.50 -0.76 -30.23
N ASN A 152 -3.74 -0.30 -31.23
CA ASN A 152 -4.21 -0.25 -32.60
C ASN A 152 -4.29 -1.63 -33.28
N GLU A 153 -3.34 -2.54 -33.00
CA GLU A 153 -3.29 -3.88 -33.60
C GLU A 153 -4.43 -4.77 -33.10
N PHE A 154 -4.83 -4.61 -31.84
CA PHE A 154 -5.94 -5.35 -31.25
C PHE A 154 -7.25 -4.55 -31.17
N ASP A 155 -7.29 -3.32 -31.68
CA ASP A 155 -8.44 -2.42 -31.59
C ASP A 155 -9.04 -2.35 -30.17
N VAL A 156 -8.18 -1.95 -29.21
CA VAL A 156 -8.47 -1.98 -27.78
C VAL A 156 -9.32 -0.78 -27.37
N GLN A 157 -10.46 -1.05 -26.74
CA GLN A 157 -11.41 -0.02 -26.27
C GLN A 157 -11.36 0.22 -24.76
N LEU A 158 -10.85 -0.76 -24.00
CA LEU A 158 -10.71 -0.71 -22.55
C LEU A 158 -9.42 -1.41 -22.13
N ILE A 159 -8.69 -0.80 -21.20
CA ILE A 159 -7.56 -1.41 -20.53
C ILE A 159 -7.98 -1.75 -19.10
N VAL A 160 -7.93 -3.03 -18.75
CA VAL A 160 -8.15 -3.54 -17.40
C VAL A 160 -6.80 -3.86 -16.77
N ARG A 161 -6.55 -3.35 -15.58
CA ARG A 161 -5.30 -3.56 -14.84
C ARG A 161 -5.56 -4.33 -13.56
N ASP A 162 -4.88 -5.45 -13.40
CA ASP A 162 -4.98 -6.31 -12.21
C ASP A 162 -3.84 -6.07 -11.22
N GLU A 163 -4.17 -6.04 -9.93
CA GLU A 163 -3.23 -5.85 -8.80
C GLU A 163 -2.37 -4.59 -9.01
N ASP A 164 -3.07 -3.46 -9.02
CA ASP A 164 -2.54 -2.11 -9.25
C ASP A 164 -1.39 -1.70 -8.33
N GLN A 165 -1.26 -2.29 -7.14
CA GLN A 165 -0.14 -2.02 -6.24
C GLN A 165 1.24 -2.50 -6.72
N TYR A 166 1.34 -3.26 -7.82
CA TYR A 166 2.61 -3.76 -8.35
C TYR A 166 3.09 -3.01 -9.60
N GLY A 167 4.34 -2.55 -9.53
CA GLY A 167 5.05 -1.87 -10.62
C GLY A 167 4.63 -0.41 -10.80
N CYS A 168 4.39 0.27 -9.68
CA CYS A 168 3.76 1.58 -9.61
C CYS A 168 4.69 2.76 -9.33
N GLY A 169 6.01 2.60 -9.14
CA GLY A 169 6.91 3.71 -8.76
C GLY A 169 6.80 5.00 -9.62
N GLU A 170 7.27 6.14 -9.13
CA GLU A 170 7.36 7.42 -9.89
C GLU A 170 8.11 7.26 -11.23
N GLU A 171 9.10 6.35 -11.30
CA GLU A 171 9.76 5.93 -12.55
C GLU A 171 9.06 4.75 -13.26
N SER A 172 7.80 4.46 -12.93
CA SER A 172 7.13 3.27 -13.47
C SER A 172 6.86 3.44 -14.96
N SER A 173 7.18 2.38 -15.68
CA SER A 173 6.85 2.27 -17.09
C SER A 173 5.36 2.48 -17.36
N PHE A 174 4.45 2.23 -16.41
CA PHE A 174 3.01 2.46 -16.62
C PHE A 174 2.63 3.93 -16.70
N GLN A 175 3.14 4.81 -15.81
CA GLN A 175 2.80 6.24 -15.89
C GLN A 175 3.21 6.84 -17.22
N VAL A 176 4.48 6.64 -17.57
CA VAL A 176 5.05 7.15 -18.80
C VAL A 176 4.33 6.56 -20.01
N ALA A 177 4.15 5.24 -20.04
CA ALA A 177 3.63 4.59 -21.22
C ALA A 177 2.10 4.72 -21.39
N PHE A 178 1.33 4.77 -20.29
CA PHE A 178 -0.13 4.89 -20.36
C PHE A 178 -0.59 6.36 -20.31
N PHE A 179 -0.23 7.13 -19.28
CA PHE A 179 -0.73 8.50 -19.12
C PHE A 179 0.02 9.48 -20.02
N ALA A 180 1.36 9.48 -20.02
CA ALA A 180 2.14 10.46 -20.79
C ALA A 180 2.23 10.14 -22.29
N GLU A 181 2.25 8.85 -22.67
CA GLU A 181 2.29 8.42 -24.07
C GLU A 181 0.92 8.00 -24.61
N LEU A 182 0.31 6.93 -24.08
CA LEU A 182 -0.89 6.33 -24.68
C LEU A 182 -2.08 7.30 -24.72
N ARG A 183 -2.48 7.81 -23.56
CA ARG A 183 -3.66 8.66 -23.41
C ARG A 183 -3.47 10.03 -24.04
N ARG A 184 -2.23 10.51 -24.16
CA ARG A 184 -1.94 11.73 -24.95
C ARG A 184 -2.31 11.58 -26.43
N ARG A 185 -2.24 10.38 -27.02
CA ARG A 185 -2.63 10.16 -28.42
C ARG A 185 -4.01 9.51 -28.60
N ILE A 186 -4.52 8.81 -27.58
CA ILE A 186 -5.85 8.19 -27.55
C ILE A 186 -6.55 8.69 -26.29
N ALA A 187 -7.06 9.92 -26.33
CA ALA A 187 -7.56 10.64 -25.15
C ALA A 187 -8.77 9.99 -24.48
N ASP A 188 -9.50 9.16 -25.21
CA ASP A 188 -10.73 8.49 -24.79
C ASP A 188 -10.53 7.05 -24.28
N ILE A 189 -9.29 6.53 -24.31
CA ILE A 189 -9.00 5.17 -23.83
C ILE A 189 -9.31 5.06 -22.34
N LYS A 190 -10.17 4.10 -21.96
CA LYS A 190 -10.61 3.89 -20.59
C LYS A 190 -9.66 2.97 -19.82
N LEU A 191 -9.51 3.22 -18.52
CA LEU A 191 -8.71 2.43 -17.59
C LEU A 191 -9.59 1.92 -16.45
N LEU A 192 -9.58 0.61 -16.21
CA LEU A 192 -10.22 -0.04 -15.08
C LEU A 192 -9.17 -0.74 -14.21
N ALA A 193 -8.87 -0.19 -13.03
CA ALA A 193 -8.03 -0.83 -12.03
C ALA A 193 -8.86 -1.83 -11.22
N VAL A 194 -8.32 -3.03 -10.97
CA VAL A 194 -9.00 -4.13 -10.28
C VAL A 194 -8.12 -4.63 -9.15
N SER A 195 -8.53 -4.40 -7.91
CA SER A 195 -7.70 -4.76 -6.75
C SER A 195 -8.49 -4.93 -5.46
N ALA A 196 -7.89 -5.70 -4.53
CA ALA A 196 -8.34 -5.75 -3.14
C ALA A 196 -7.67 -4.68 -2.27
N THR A 197 -6.63 -4.03 -2.78
CA THR A 197 -5.84 -2.99 -2.10
C THR A 197 -5.45 -1.87 -3.08
N PRO A 198 -6.41 -1.17 -3.72
CA PRO A 198 -6.13 -0.13 -4.73
C PRO A 198 -5.64 1.19 -4.13
N TYR A 199 -4.73 1.14 -3.15
CA TYR A 199 -4.32 2.33 -2.39
C TYR A 199 -3.71 3.41 -3.29
N ASP A 200 -3.03 3.03 -4.36
CA ASP A 200 -2.37 3.96 -5.27
C ASP A 200 -3.38 4.83 -6.07
N ILE A 201 -4.43 4.22 -6.64
CA ILE A 201 -5.46 4.95 -7.41
C ILE A 201 -6.44 5.70 -6.51
N LEU A 202 -6.70 5.19 -5.31
CA LEU A 202 -7.50 5.91 -4.32
C LEU A 202 -6.78 7.16 -3.84
N ASP A 203 -5.49 7.07 -3.52
CA ASP A 203 -4.70 8.23 -3.12
C ASP A 203 -4.70 9.33 -4.19
N ALA A 204 -4.59 8.96 -5.47
CA ALA A 204 -4.72 9.87 -6.61
C ALA A 204 -6.06 10.62 -6.65
N GLN A 205 -7.15 9.88 -6.39
CA GLN A 205 -8.48 10.47 -6.30
C GLN A 205 -8.57 11.46 -5.14
N TYR A 206 -8.01 11.12 -3.97
CA TYR A 206 -8.05 11.96 -2.78
C TYR A 206 -7.24 13.25 -2.92
N ASN A 207 -6.09 13.19 -3.59
CA ASN A 207 -5.25 14.36 -3.84
C ASN A 207 -5.78 15.22 -5.01
N GLY A 208 -6.79 14.74 -5.74
CA GLY A 208 -7.33 15.42 -6.92
C GLY A 208 -6.47 15.25 -8.18
N ASP A 209 -5.53 14.30 -8.16
CA ASP A 209 -4.62 14.02 -9.27
C ASP A 209 -5.34 13.30 -10.43
N ALA A 210 -6.39 12.55 -10.12
CA ALA A 210 -7.21 11.85 -11.11
C ALA A 210 -8.69 11.85 -10.71
N ASP A 211 -9.57 12.11 -11.67
CA ASP A 211 -11.00 11.82 -11.53
C ASP A 211 -11.22 10.31 -11.71
N VAL A 212 -11.61 9.63 -10.62
CA VAL A 212 -11.74 8.17 -10.53
C VAL A 212 -13.13 7.83 -9.99
N ASP A 213 -13.87 7.03 -10.76
CA ASP A 213 -15.10 6.42 -10.28
C ASP A 213 -14.77 5.12 -9.52
N VAL A 214 -15.28 4.99 -8.28
CA VAL A 214 -14.98 3.84 -7.41
C VAL A 214 -16.18 2.92 -7.34
N ILE A 215 -16.04 1.73 -7.91
CA ILE A 215 -17.05 0.69 -7.90
C ILE A 215 -16.70 -0.34 -6.81
N VAL A 216 -17.54 -0.42 -5.78
CA VAL A 216 -17.38 -1.39 -4.70
C VAL A 216 -17.99 -2.73 -5.09
N GLY A 217 -17.19 -3.79 -4.97
CA GLY A 217 -17.62 -5.16 -5.25
C GLY A 217 -18.52 -5.74 -4.16
N VAL A 218 -19.60 -6.38 -4.58
CA VAL A 218 -20.52 -7.08 -3.69
C VAL A 218 -19.85 -8.29 -3.05
N ARG A 219 -19.91 -8.31 -1.71
CA ARG A 219 -19.48 -9.43 -0.87
C ARG A 219 -20.68 -10.30 -0.50
N PRO A 220 -20.78 -11.53 -1.02
CA PRO A 220 -21.85 -12.42 -0.63
C PRO A 220 -21.66 -13.01 0.79
N PRO A 221 -22.72 -13.39 1.52
CA PRO A 221 -22.64 -14.05 2.82
C PRO A 221 -21.84 -15.36 2.82
N GLU A 222 -21.74 -16.03 1.67
CA GLU A 222 -20.94 -17.25 1.53
C GLU A 222 -19.43 -16.97 1.41
N TYR A 223 -19.04 -15.71 1.18
CA TYR A 223 -17.64 -15.32 1.18
C TYR A 223 -17.11 -15.25 2.62
N TYR A 224 -15.99 -15.92 2.85
CA TYR A 224 -15.30 -15.91 4.13
C TYR A 224 -13.96 -15.18 3.98
N GLY A 225 -13.83 -14.04 4.64
CA GLY A 225 -12.70 -13.14 4.54
C GLY A 225 -12.10 -12.80 5.90
N ILE A 226 -11.26 -11.76 5.92
CA ILE A 226 -10.52 -11.34 7.11
C ILE A 226 -11.48 -10.88 8.22
N SER A 227 -12.52 -10.12 7.85
CA SER A 227 -13.54 -9.64 8.79
C SER A 227 -14.21 -10.80 9.56
N GLU A 228 -14.61 -11.89 8.89
CA GLU A 228 -15.22 -13.03 9.59
C GLU A 228 -14.19 -13.82 10.38
N MET A 229 -12.95 -14.00 9.89
CA MET A 229 -11.90 -14.68 10.66
C MET A 229 -11.54 -13.94 11.96
N LEU A 230 -11.57 -12.60 11.94
CA LEU A 230 -11.42 -11.77 13.14
C LEU A 230 -12.61 -11.96 14.09
N GLY A 231 -13.84 -11.90 13.57
CA GLY A 231 -15.07 -12.09 14.34
C GLY A 231 -15.17 -13.48 15.01
N ASP A 232 -14.70 -14.51 14.33
CA ASP A 232 -14.65 -15.89 14.83
C ASP A 232 -13.46 -16.15 15.78
N GLY A 233 -12.58 -15.16 15.99
CA GLY A 233 -11.43 -15.29 16.90
C GLY A 233 -10.35 -16.27 16.41
N LEU A 234 -10.22 -16.45 15.09
CA LEU A 234 -9.28 -17.42 14.50
C LEU A 234 -7.87 -16.86 14.29
N ILE A 235 -7.68 -15.57 14.54
CA ILE A 235 -6.42 -14.84 14.34
C ILE A 235 -5.78 -14.55 15.70
N GLU A 236 -4.58 -15.09 15.90
CA GLU A 236 -3.70 -14.78 17.00
C GLU A 236 -2.68 -13.73 16.55
N ASP A 237 -2.45 -12.71 17.37
CA ASP A 237 -1.47 -11.66 17.06
C ASP A 237 -0.04 -12.21 17.07
N ILE A 238 0.81 -11.64 16.22
CA ILE A 238 2.24 -11.98 16.22
C ILE A 238 2.94 -11.37 17.44
N PRO A 239 3.85 -12.11 18.09
CA PRO A 239 4.72 -11.51 19.10
C PRO A 239 5.59 -10.38 18.54
N GLU A 240 6.04 -9.48 19.41
CA GLU A 240 7.02 -8.46 19.05
C GLU A 240 8.31 -9.10 18.51
N ASP A 241 8.85 -8.55 17.42
CA ASP A 241 10.02 -9.08 16.69
C ASP A 241 9.92 -10.55 16.25
N PHE A 242 8.70 -11.08 16.11
CA PHE A 242 8.47 -12.47 15.77
C PHE A 242 9.12 -12.89 14.46
N LYS A 243 9.79 -14.05 14.51
CA LYS A 243 10.33 -14.76 13.35
C LYS A 243 10.13 -16.25 13.56
N PRO A 244 9.64 -17.02 12.56
CA PRO A 244 9.45 -18.47 12.73
C PRO A 244 10.74 -19.21 13.11
N LEU A 245 11.88 -18.84 12.50
CA LEU A 245 13.22 -19.26 12.92
C LEU A 245 13.88 -18.20 13.81
N GLN A 246 14.19 -18.54 15.05
CA GLN A 246 14.99 -17.69 15.94
C GLN A 246 16.47 -17.94 15.70
N SER A 247 17.29 -16.89 15.86
CA SER A 247 18.74 -16.97 15.76
C SER A 247 19.37 -16.29 16.96
N GLN A 248 20.31 -16.96 17.61
CA GLN A 248 21.10 -16.41 18.72
C GLN A 248 22.58 -16.54 18.40
N ARG A 249 23.38 -15.53 18.75
CA ARG A 249 24.84 -15.63 18.68
C ARG A 249 25.38 -16.12 20.01
N ILE A 250 25.97 -17.30 20.01
CA ILE A 250 26.59 -17.92 21.17
C ILE A 250 28.05 -18.19 20.79
N GLU A 251 29.00 -17.63 21.54
CA GLU A 251 30.45 -17.84 21.33
C GLU A 251 30.96 -17.54 19.90
N GLY A 252 30.27 -16.63 19.19
CA GLY A 252 30.61 -16.25 17.81
C GLY A 252 29.92 -17.08 16.73
N GLU A 253 29.26 -18.18 17.09
CA GLU A 253 28.45 -19.00 16.19
C GLU A 253 26.98 -18.58 16.22
N THR A 254 26.29 -18.73 15.10
CA THR A 254 24.84 -18.47 15.02
C THR A 254 24.09 -19.78 15.21
N VAL A 255 23.41 -19.92 16.34
CA VAL A 255 22.56 -21.06 16.66
C VAL A 255 21.13 -20.72 16.27
N TYR A 256 20.48 -21.65 15.55
CA TYR A 256 19.10 -21.50 15.11
C TYR A 256 18.17 -22.43 15.88
N ASN A 257 17.00 -21.91 16.27
CA ASN A 257 15.95 -22.67 16.95
C ASN A 257 14.59 -22.35 16.33
N VAL A 258 13.67 -23.31 16.36
CA VAL A 258 12.27 -23.09 15.98
C VAL A 258 11.59 -22.25 17.06
N HIS A 259 10.87 -21.19 16.68
CA HIS A 259 10.12 -20.39 17.64
C HIS A 259 9.03 -21.24 18.32
N PRO A 260 8.84 -21.16 19.66
CA PRO A 260 7.87 -22.01 20.37
C PRO A 260 6.42 -21.94 19.82
N LYS A 261 5.98 -20.75 19.41
CA LYS A 261 4.69 -20.58 18.72
C LYS A 261 4.56 -21.39 17.42
N VAL A 262 5.64 -21.58 16.65
CA VAL A 262 5.61 -22.43 15.46
C VAL A 262 5.36 -23.88 15.86
N GLN A 263 6.02 -24.38 16.91
CA GLN A 263 5.78 -25.73 17.42
C GLN A 263 4.33 -25.93 17.87
N VAL A 264 3.74 -24.94 18.57
CA VAL A 264 2.31 -24.97 18.94
C VAL A 264 1.41 -25.15 17.72
N TYR A 265 1.71 -24.45 16.61
CA TYR A 265 0.92 -24.51 15.38
C TYR A 265 1.13 -25.83 14.62
N VAL A 266 2.36 -26.34 14.56
CA VAL A 266 2.65 -27.66 13.99
C VAL A 266 1.97 -28.77 14.80
N ASN A 267 2.01 -28.70 16.12
CA ASN A 267 1.29 -29.63 17.00
C ASN A 267 -0.22 -29.57 16.77
N PHE A 268 -0.79 -28.37 16.54
CA PHE A 268 -2.20 -28.21 16.17
C PHE A 268 -2.51 -28.92 14.84
N LEU A 269 -1.67 -28.83 13.82
CA LEU A 269 -1.85 -29.62 12.59
C LEU A 269 -1.83 -31.14 12.88
N ASN A 270 -0.99 -31.58 13.81
CA ASN A 270 -0.84 -33.00 14.13
C ASN A 270 -2.04 -33.60 14.87
N THR A 271 -2.98 -32.79 15.37
CA THR A 271 -4.26 -33.29 15.91
C THR A 271 -5.25 -33.72 14.83
N PHE A 272 -5.00 -33.40 13.56
CA PHE A 272 -5.86 -33.77 12.44
C PHE A 272 -5.31 -34.98 11.69
N GLU A 273 -6.18 -35.73 11.00
CA GLU A 273 -5.73 -36.84 10.14
C GLU A 273 -4.93 -36.35 8.94
N ASN A 274 -5.36 -35.25 8.33
CA ASN A 274 -4.72 -34.59 7.20
C ASN A 274 -4.91 -33.08 7.27
N GLY A 275 -4.02 -32.36 6.60
CA GLY A 275 -4.14 -30.92 6.50
C GLY A 275 -2.87 -30.21 6.03
N LEU A 276 -3.03 -28.90 5.81
CA LEU A 276 -1.97 -27.99 5.39
C LEU A 276 -1.70 -26.96 6.49
N GLY A 277 -0.46 -26.91 6.97
CA GLY A 277 0.09 -25.77 7.69
C GLY A 277 0.96 -24.94 6.78
N VAL A 278 0.82 -23.61 6.78
CA VAL A 278 1.65 -22.72 5.95
C VAL A 278 2.46 -21.78 6.81
N ILE A 279 3.77 -21.70 6.59
CA ILE A 279 4.70 -20.81 7.31
C ILE A 279 5.47 -19.98 6.29
N ARG A 280 5.45 -18.66 6.42
CA ARG A 280 6.32 -17.80 5.61
C ARG A 280 7.63 -17.49 6.32
N GLU A 281 8.74 -17.61 5.60
CA GLU A 281 10.05 -17.13 6.04
C GLU A 281 10.57 -16.00 5.16
N SER A 282 11.48 -15.20 5.70
CA SER A 282 11.94 -13.97 5.05
C SER A 282 12.87 -14.21 3.86
N ASN A 283 13.66 -15.29 3.90
CA ASN A 283 14.60 -15.65 2.85
C ASN A 283 14.86 -17.15 2.80
N THR A 284 15.44 -17.61 1.69
CA THR A 284 15.71 -19.03 1.41
C THR A 284 16.62 -19.67 2.46
N THR A 285 17.65 -18.97 2.93
CA THR A 285 18.59 -19.53 3.94
C THR A 285 17.86 -19.89 5.23
N ARG A 286 17.06 -18.97 5.76
CA ARG A 286 16.27 -19.20 6.97
C ARG A 286 15.19 -20.25 6.77
N ALA A 287 14.53 -20.24 5.62
CA ALA A 287 13.52 -21.24 5.29
C ALA A 287 14.09 -22.66 5.21
N THR A 288 15.29 -22.82 4.63
CA THR A 288 16.00 -24.10 4.56
C THR A 288 16.36 -24.61 5.97
N GLU A 289 16.83 -23.72 6.84
CA GLU A 289 17.20 -24.10 8.21
C GLU A 289 15.96 -24.45 9.05
N LEU A 290 14.89 -23.67 8.94
CA LEU A 290 13.60 -24.00 9.57
C LEU A 290 13.08 -25.36 9.09
N ARG A 291 13.17 -25.64 7.79
CA ARG A 291 12.79 -26.93 7.21
C ARG A 291 13.61 -28.07 7.81
N ARG A 292 14.94 -27.89 7.98
CA ARG A 292 15.82 -28.90 8.58
C ARG A 292 15.37 -29.24 10.00
N LEU A 293 15.21 -28.22 10.84
CA LEU A 293 14.81 -28.39 12.24
C LEU A 293 13.43 -29.05 12.38
N LEU A 294 12.43 -28.58 11.61
CA LEU A 294 11.09 -29.18 11.65
C LEU A 294 11.08 -30.62 11.12
N LYS A 295 11.93 -30.97 10.14
CA LYS A 295 12.07 -32.35 9.67
C LYS A 295 12.70 -33.25 10.72
N GLU A 296 13.66 -32.76 11.49
CA GLU A 296 14.29 -33.51 12.57
C GLU A 296 13.30 -33.77 13.70
N GLU A 297 12.52 -32.76 14.08
CA GLU A 297 11.56 -32.83 15.19
C GLU A 297 10.29 -33.64 14.83
N TYR A 298 9.72 -33.44 13.63
CA TYR A 298 8.37 -33.93 13.28
C TYR A 298 8.33 -35.00 12.18
N LYS A 299 9.46 -35.67 11.89
CA LYS A 299 9.63 -36.59 10.75
C LYS A 299 8.52 -37.64 10.60
N GLN A 300 8.02 -38.17 11.71
CA GLN A 300 7.02 -39.24 11.73
C GLN A 300 5.58 -38.72 11.75
N GLU A 301 5.38 -37.43 12.01
CA GLU A 301 4.06 -36.84 12.23
C GLU A 301 3.55 -36.11 10.99
N CYS A 302 4.42 -35.36 10.30
CA CYS A 302 4.06 -34.60 9.11
C CYS A 302 5.20 -34.52 8.09
N LYS A 303 4.85 -34.21 6.85
CA LYS A 303 5.83 -33.86 5.82
C LYS A 303 6.12 -32.37 5.86
N VAL A 304 7.39 -32.00 5.77
CA VAL A 304 7.81 -30.60 5.67
C VAL A 304 8.37 -30.33 4.27
N ILE A 305 7.78 -29.37 3.57
CA ILE A 305 8.11 -29.02 2.18
C ILE A 305 8.45 -27.54 2.11
N LEU A 306 9.52 -27.20 1.39
CA LEU A 306 9.90 -25.82 1.09
C LEU A 306 9.64 -25.50 -0.37
N ILE A 307 8.86 -24.46 -0.65
CA ILE A 307 8.65 -23.95 -2.01
C ILE A 307 9.14 -22.51 -2.14
N GLY A 308 9.67 -22.18 -3.30
CA GLY A 308 10.18 -20.85 -3.63
C GLY A 308 10.75 -20.81 -5.03
N SER A 309 11.32 -19.67 -5.40
CA SER A 309 11.92 -19.43 -6.73
C SER A 309 13.38 -19.88 -6.84
N ASN A 310 14.01 -20.28 -5.74
CA ASN A 310 15.41 -20.71 -5.70
C ASN A 310 15.52 -22.23 -5.86
N SER A 311 16.53 -22.72 -6.58
CA SER A 311 16.78 -24.16 -6.82
C SER A 311 17.05 -24.99 -5.56
N VAL A 312 17.33 -24.35 -4.42
CA VAL A 312 17.47 -25.02 -3.12
C VAL A 312 16.11 -25.47 -2.54
N CYS A 313 15.00 -24.94 -3.04
CA CYS A 313 13.65 -25.35 -2.64
C CYS A 313 13.33 -26.77 -3.14
N ASP A 314 12.41 -27.47 -2.46
CA ASP A 314 11.99 -28.82 -2.87
C ASP A 314 11.28 -28.80 -4.23
N PHE A 315 10.47 -27.77 -4.45
CA PHE A 315 9.70 -27.58 -5.67
C PHE A 315 9.68 -26.11 -6.05
N SER A 316 9.49 -25.84 -7.34
CA SER A 316 8.97 -24.55 -7.79
C SER A 316 7.59 -24.29 -7.17
N ILE A 317 7.13 -23.03 -7.17
CA ILE A 317 5.88 -22.67 -6.50
C ILE A 317 4.70 -23.49 -7.04
N ASN A 318 4.59 -23.67 -8.36
CA ASN A 318 3.40 -24.29 -8.96
C ASN A 318 3.44 -25.82 -8.87
N GLU A 319 4.60 -26.44 -9.08
CA GLU A 319 4.79 -27.87 -8.83
C GLU A 319 4.52 -28.20 -7.36
N GLY A 320 5.00 -27.34 -6.46
CA GLY A 320 4.77 -27.45 -5.03
C GLY A 320 3.29 -27.46 -4.67
N ILE A 321 2.48 -26.52 -5.19
CA ILE A 321 1.03 -26.49 -4.91
C ILE A 321 0.31 -27.75 -5.44
N LYS A 322 0.69 -28.25 -6.61
CA LYS A 322 0.15 -29.51 -7.16
C LYS A 322 0.53 -30.71 -6.30
N GLU A 323 1.79 -30.82 -5.89
CA GLU A 323 2.28 -31.90 -5.03
C GLU A 323 1.57 -31.85 -3.67
N ILE A 324 1.46 -30.68 -3.05
CA ILE A 324 0.75 -30.51 -1.78
C ILE A 324 -0.72 -30.94 -1.90
N SER A 325 -1.37 -30.57 -3.01
CA SER A 325 -2.73 -31.03 -3.31
C SER A 325 -2.82 -32.55 -3.36
N ASP A 326 -1.87 -33.22 -4.03
CA ASP A 326 -1.83 -34.68 -4.12
C ASP A 326 -1.61 -35.34 -2.74
N LEU A 327 -0.61 -34.87 -2.00
CA LEU A 327 -0.25 -35.39 -0.68
C LEU A 327 -1.41 -35.29 0.32
N ILE A 328 -2.14 -34.19 0.30
CA ILE A 328 -3.22 -33.95 1.26
C ILE A 328 -4.53 -34.60 0.77
N LEU A 329 -4.98 -34.27 -0.45
CA LEU A 329 -6.31 -34.65 -0.92
C LEU A 329 -6.38 -36.11 -1.35
N LYS A 330 -5.30 -36.66 -1.91
CA LYS A 330 -5.29 -38.06 -2.39
C LYS A 330 -4.62 -39.01 -1.41
N ARG A 331 -3.53 -38.58 -0.77
CA ARG A 331 -2.74 -39.44 0.15
C ARG A 331 -3.06 -39.22 1.63
N GLY A 332 -3.94 -38.27 1.96
CA GLY A 332 -4.40 -38.04 3.32
C GLY A 332 -3.29 -37.66 4.30
N GLN A 333 -2.27 -36.91 3.84
CA GLN A 333 -1.12 -36.55 4.69
C GLN A 333 -1.27 -35.19 5.36
N ARG A 334 -0.55 -35.02 6.47
CA ARG A 334 -0.27 -33.72 7.08
C ARG A 334 0.98 -33.12 6.44
N VAL A 335 0.87 -31.88 6.00
CA VAL A 335 1.97 -31.17 5.34
C VAL A 335 2.18 -29.80 5.98
N VAL A 336 3.41 -29.52 6.40
CA VAL A 336 3.89 -28.18 6.71
C VAL A 336 4.60 -27.62 5.48
N LEU A 337 4.03 -26.58 4.91
CA LEU A 337 4.57 -25.84 3.77
C LEU A 337 5.31 -24.60 4.28
N ILE A 338 6.61 -24.53 4.00
CA ILE A 338 7.41 -23.33 4.20
C ILE A 338 7.51 -22.59 2.87
N ILE A 339 7.22 -21.29 2.88
CA ILE A 339 7.22 -20.44 1.68
C ILE A 339 8.20 -19.27 1.83
N VAL A 340 8.87 -18.94 0.73
CA VAL A 340 9.68 -17.71 0.58
C VAL A 340 9.19 -16.97 -0.65
N GLN A 341 8.67 -15.76 -0.48
CA GLN A 341 8.10 -14.93 -1.56
C GLN A 341 7.05 -15.63 -2.45
N ALA A 342 6.53 -16.79 -2.03
CA ALA A 342 5.45 -17.52 -2.70
C ALA A 342 4.11 -17.20 -2.04
N LEU A 343 3.01 -17.66 -2.65
CA LEU A 343 1.63 -17.38 -2.19
C LEU A 343 1.41 -15.87 -1.94
N THR A 344 1.88 -15.05 -2.89
CA THR A 344 1.59 -13.63 -2.99
C THR A 344 0.29 -13.41 -3.78
N ALA A 345 -0.04 -12.16 -4.08
CA ALA A 345 -1.19 -11.76 -4.91
C ALA A 345 -1.44 -12.70 -6.12
N GLY A 346 -2.72 -12.95 -6.42
CA GLY A 346 -3.14 -13.78 -7.57
C GLY A 346 -3.15 -15.31 -7.44
N LYS A 347 -2.52 -15.96 -6.43
CA LYS A 347 -2.57 -17.44 -6.30
C LYS A 347 -3.78 -17.92 -5.48
N ASP A 348 -4.54 -18.88 -5.99
CA ASP A 348 -5.67 -19.52 -5.28
C ASP A 348 -5.31 -20.97 -4.88
N LEU A 349 -5.63 -21.35 -3.65
CA LEU A 349 -5.46 -22.70 -3.12
C LEU A 349 -6.62 -23.64 -3.51
N GLY A 350 -7.73 -23.10 -4.03
CA GLY A 350 -8.90 -23.87 -4.45
C GLY A 350 -9.41 -24.80 -3.35
N MET A 351 -9.61 -26.08 -3.66
CA MET A 351 -10.13 -27.07 -2.71
C MET A 351 -9.21 -27.32 -1.51
N LEU A 352 -7.92 -26.96 -1.57
CA LEU A 352 -7.02 -27.08 -0.42
C LEU A 352 -7.44 -26.21 0.76
N LYS A 353 -8.22 -25.14 0.54
CA LYS A 353 -8.70 -24.27 1.62
C LYS A 353 -9.50 -25.03 2.68
N GLU A 354 -10.25 -26.06 2.29
CA GLU A 354 -10.98 -26.94 3.22
C GLU A 354 -10.07 -27.77 4.14
N LYS A 355 -8.80 -27.89 3.75
CA LYS A 355 -7.78 -28.68 4.45
C LYS A 355 -6.67 -27.85 5.09
N VAL A 356 -6.71 -26.53 4.97
CA VAL A 356 -5.84 -25.65 5.74
C VAL A 356 -6.13 -25.84 7.24
N ARG A 357 -5.09 -25.92 8.07
CA ARG A 357 -5.21 -26.00 9.53
C ARG A 357 -4.50 -24.85 10.21
N PHE A 358 -3.39 -24.37 9.65
CA PHE A 358 -2.82 -23.12 10.14
C PHE A 358 -2.08 -22.30 9.10
N GLY A 359 -1.92 -21.02 9.40
CA GLY A 359 -1.06 -20.09 8.68
C GLY A 359 -0.22 -19.24 9.63
N ILE A 360 1.01 -18.91 9.25
CA ILE A 360 1.88 -17.99 9.96
C ILE A 360 2.41 -16.95 8.96
N GLU A 361 1.87 -15.72 9.03
CA GLU A 361 2.24 -14.57 8.19
C GLU A 361 2.98 -13.53 9.05
N PRO A 362 4.33 -13.53 9.03
CA PRO A 362 5.12 -12.62 9.86
C PRO A 362 5.28 -11.22 9.25
N ARG A 363 4.72 -10.93 8.06
CA ARG A 363 4.82 -9.59 7.45
C ARG A 363 3.82 -8.64 8.09
N ASP A 364 4.36 -7.64 8.78
CA ASP A 364 3.62 -6.67 9.60
C ASP A 364 3.92 -5.21 9.23
N LYS A 365 4.87 -4.96 8.32
CA LYS A 365 5.31 -3.60 7.99
C LYS A 365 4.52 -2.91 6.89
N GLN A 366 3.67 -3.64 6.15
CA GLN A 366 2.92 -3.11 5.02
C GLN A 366 1.52 -3.74 4.95
N LEU A 367 0.49 -2.89 4.94
CA LEU A 367 -0.91 -3.32 5.03
C LEU A 367 -1.29 -4.32 3.92
N ALA A 368 -1.05 -3.97 2.64
CA ALA A 368 -1.34 -4.86 1.52
C ALA A 368 -0.62 -6.19 1.62
N ASN A 369 0.67 -6.19 1.98
CA ASN A 369 1.46 -7.42 2.02
C ASN A 369 1.06 -8.36 3.17
N GLY A 370 0.72 -7.81 4.33
CA GLY A 370 0.21 -8.57 5.47
C GLY A 370 -1.16 -9.17 5.18
N ALA A 371 -2.08 -8.36 4.63
CA ALA A 371 -3.44 -8.80 4.31
C ALA A 371 -3.48 -9.79 3.14
N GLN A 372 -2.81 -9.49 2.02
CA GLN A 372 -2.83 -10.31 0.79
C GLN A 372 -1.93 -11.54 0.81
N GLY A 373 -1.14 -11.70 1.87
CA GLY A 373 -0.28 -12.84 2.11
C GLY A 373 -1.04 -14.13 2.39
N ILE A 374 -0.54 -14.93 3.35
CA ILE A 374 -1.19 -16.20 3.72
C ILE A 374 -2.64 -15.97 4.14
N THR A 375 -2.90 -14.93 4.94
CA THR A 375 -4.25 -14.52 5.38
C THR A 375 -5.20 -14.37 4.19
N GLY A 376 -4.81 -13.58 3.19
CA GLY A 376 -5.58 -13.38 1.97
C GLY A 376 -5.77 -14.65 1.17
N ARG A 377 -4.80 -15.58 1.17
CA ARG A 377 -4.92 -16.89 0.51
C ARG A 377 -5.94 -17.81 1.17
N PHE A 378 -6.25 -17.59 2.45
CA PHE A 378 -7.26 -18.33 3.18
C PHE A 378 -8.66 -17.72 3.03
N CYS A 379 -8.81 -16.58 2.36
CA CYS A 379 -10.12 -16.01 2.06
C CYS A 379 -10.81 -16.73 0.88
N GLY A 380 -12.12 -16.55 0.75
CA GLY A 380 -12.92 -17.01 -0.39
C GLY A 380 -14.09 -17.91 0.01
N TYR A 381 -14.48 -18.78 -0.91
CA TYR A 381 -15.68 -19.62 -0.79
C TYR A 381 -15.35 -21.01 -0.24
N HIS A 382 -15.32 -21.17 1.07
CA HIS A 382 -15.11 -22.46 1.74
C HIS A 382 -15.73 -22.49 3.15
N LYS A 383 -15.93 -23.69 3.69
CA LYS A 383 -16.58 -23.90 5.00
C LYS A 383 -15.62 -24.15 6.15
N ASN A 384 -14.33 -24.26 5.87
CA ASN A 384 -13.32 -24.46 6.91
C ASN A 384 -13.38 -23.40 8.03
N ARG A 385 -13.59 -23.86 9.26
CA ARG A 385 -13.51 -23.06 10.50
C ARG A 385 -12.52 -23.64 11.51
N ASP A 386 -11.96 -24.82 11.24
CA ASP A 386 -10.96 -25.48 12.08
C ASP A 386 -9.55 -25.02 11.69
N ILE A 387 -9.32 -23.71 11.76
CA ILE A 387 -8.05 -23.07 11.38
C ILE A 387 -7.51 -22.16 12.48
N LYS A 388 -6.18 -22.05 12.55
CA LYS A 388 -5.48 -21.04 13.34
C LYS A 388 -4.60 -20.17 12.44
N LEU A 389 -4.70 -18.86 12.59
CA LEU A 389 -3.86 -17.93 11.86
C LEU A 389 -3.01 -17.13 12.85
N MET A 390 -1.72 -17.00 12.58
CA MET A 390 -0.84 -16.07 13.28
C MET A 390 -0.45 -14.96 12.31
N ALA A 391 -0.88 -13.74 12.59
CA ALA A 391 -0.63 -12.56 11.77
C ALA A 391 -0.80 -11.29 12.61
N SER A 392 -0.33 -10.14 12.13
CA SER A 392 -0.54 -8.87 12.84
C SER A 392 -2.03 -8.54 12.93
N LEU A 393 -2.56 -8.62 14.16
CA LEU A 393 -3.97 -8.37 14.44
C LEU A 393 -4.34 -6.92 14.10
N GLU A 394 -3.48 -5.99 14.50
CA GLU A 394 -3.65 -4.56 14.25
C GLU A 394 -3.74 -4.26 12.75
N LEU A 395 -2.83 -4.81 11.95
CA LEU A 395 -2.82 -4.66 10.50
C LEU A 395 -4.10 -5.23 9.88
N LEU A 396 -4.54 -6.41 10.31
CA LEU A 396 -5.71 -7.07 9.74
C LEU A 396 -7.02 -6.40 10.15
N ASN A 397 -7.12 -5.82 11.36
CA ASN A 397 -8.25 -4.99 11.76
C ASN A 397 -8.38 -3.76 10.85
N HIS A 398 -7.28 -3.06 10.59
CA HIS A 398 -7.30 -1.90 9.69
C HIS A 398 -7.67 -2.28 8.26
N TYR A 399 -7.19 -3.42 7.77
CA TYR A 399 -7.62 -3.93 6.46
C TYR A 399 -9.11 -4.29 6.45
N ALA A 400 -9.63 -4.89 7.52
CA ALA A 400 -11.04 -5.24 7.62
C ALA A 400 -11.95 -4.01 7.61
N GLN A 401 -11.54 -2.92 8.25
CA GLN A 401 -12.22 -1.63 8.16
C GLN A 401 -12.23 -1.10 6.73
N PHE A 402 -11.07 -1.07 6.07
CA PHE A 402 -10.95 -0.65 4.67
C PHE A 402 -11.76 -1.51 3.70
N GLU A 403 -11.82 -2.83 3.93
CA GLU A 403 -12.61 -3.75 3.11
C GLU A 403 -14.12 -3.47 3.21
N GLN A 404 -14.58 -2.98 4.36
CA GLN A 404 -15.99 -2.65 4.60
C GLN A 404 -16.34 -1.26 4.10
N ASP A 405 -15.41 -0.32 4.24
CA ASP A 405 -15.55 1.06 3.82
C ASP A 405 -14.22 1.57 3.27
N TRP A 406 -14.15 1.76 1.96
CA TRP A 406 -12.94 2.25 1.30
C TRP A 406 -12.68 3.74 1.61
N GLU A 407 -13.70 4.50 2.04
CA GLU A 407 -13.58 5.93 2.34
C GLU A 407 -12.75 6.18 3.61
N ILE A 408 -12.61 5.17 4.47
CA ILE A 408 -11.77 5.23 5.67
C ILE A 408 -10.29 5.51 5.34
N PHE A 409 -9.87 5.29 4.09
CA PHE A 409 -8.56 5.68 3.61
C PHE A 409 -8.28 7.19 3.84
N ALA A 410 -9.31 8.03 3.72
CA ALA A 410 -9.20 9.48 3.95
C ALA A 410 -8.98 9.85 5.42
N ASP A 411 -9.38 8.97 6.34
CA ASP A 411 -9.41 9.25 7.77
C ASP A 411 -7.99 9.41 8.33
N PRO A 412 -7.62 10.60 8.84
CA PRO A 412 -6.33 10.83 9.49
C PRO A 412 -6.12 9.93 10.73
N GLU A 413 -7.17 9.60 11.47
CA GLU A 413 -7.07 8.74 12.66
C GLU A 413 -6.69 7.31 12.27
N TRP A 414 -7.36 6.76 11.27
CA TRP A 414 -7.02 5.45 10.70
C TRP A 414 -5.56 5.37 10.22
N ARG A 415 -5.09 6.40 9.51
CA ARG A 415 -3.68 6.49 9.04
C ARG A 415 -2.69 6.62 10.19
N ASN A 416 -3.02 7.42 11.20
CA ASN A 416 -2.19 7.61 12.39
C ASN A 416 -2.07 6.32 13.21
N ASN A 417 -3.16 5.56 13.37
CA ASN A 417 -3.16 4.30 14.11
C ASN A 417 -2.26 3.27 13.43
N LEU A 418 -2.32 3.14 12.10
CA LEU A 418 -1.37 2.31 11.33
C LEU A 418 0.09 2.72 11.53
N TYR A 419 0.39 4.02 11.44
CA TYR A 419 1.75 4.52 11.63
C TYR A 419 2.28 4.21 13.04
N ASN A 420 1.45 4.44 14.05
CA ASN A 420 1.77 4.19 15.45
C ASN A 420 1.95 2.69 15.75
N ALA A 421 1.28 1.81 14.98
CA ALA A 421 1.47 0.37 15.00
C ALA A 421 2.76 -0.12 14.29
N ASN A 422 3.67 0.78 13.92
CA ASN A 422 4.89 0.50 13.16
C ASN A 422 4.63 -0.08 11.74
N VAL A 423 3.46 0.15 11.18
CA VAL A 423 3.18 -0.11 9.76
C VAL A 423 3.80 1.03 8.95
N ARG A 424 4.76 0.72 8.09
CA ARG A 424 5.56 1.73 7.36
C ARG A 424 4.90 2.21 6.06
N GLY A 425 3.86 1.53 5.61
CA GLY A 425 3.13 1.91 4.40
C GLY A 425 1.92 1.04 4.13
N LEU A 426 1.07 1.51 3.23
CA LEU A 426 -0.10 0.78 2.75
C LEU A 426 0.29 -0.25 1.70
N SER A 427 1.20 0.13 0.80
CA SER A 427 1.74 -0.72 -0.26
C SER A 427 3.27 -0.62 -0.31
N THR A 428 3.88 -1.11 -1.39
CA THR A 428 5.31 -0.88 -1.66
C THR A 428 5.61 0.56 -2.09
N HIS A 429 4.62 1.21 -2.70
CA HIS A 429 4.75 2.55 -3.31
C HIS A 429 4.07 3.64 -2.46
N THR A 430 3.11 3.26 -1.62
CA THR A 430 2.35 4.14 -0.74
C THR A 430 2.90 4.04 0.69
N LYS A 431 3.71 5.01 1.14
CA LYS A 431 4.37 5.01 2.44
C LYS A 431 3.80 6.06 3.36
N PHE A 432 3.86 5.80 4.66
CA PHE A 432 3.48 6.80 5.65
C PHE A 432 4.67 7.69 5.98
N VAL A 433 4.46 9.01 5.92
CA VAL A 433 5.42 10.02 6.32
C VAL A 433 4.79 10.87 7.41
N LYS A 434 5.52 10.99 8.53
CA LYS A 434 5.10 11.85 9.62
C LYS A 434 5.30 13.30 9.20
N ASN A 435 4.21 14.02 8.95
CA ASN A 435 4.24 15.44 8.63
C ASN A 435 4.36 16.26 9.91
N GLN A 436 3.54 15.91 10.90
CA GLN A 436 3.45 16.65 12.16
C GLN A 436 3.47 15.69 13.35
N SER A 437 4.26 16.03 14.37
CA SER A 437 4.20 15.33 15.66
C SER A 437 3.13 15.95 16.55
N GLN A 438 2.40 15.10 17.27
CA GLN A 438 1.50 15.55 18.32
C GLN A 438 2.27 16.37 19.36
N GLY A 439 1.72 17.52 19.74
CA GLY A 439 2.23 18.32 20.84
C GLY A 439 2.05 19.81 20.65
N VAL A 440 2.71 20.57 21.53
CA VAL A 440 2.69 22.03 21.50
C VAL A 440 3.53 22.54 20.33
N PHE A 441 2.87 23.19 19.38
CA PHE A 441 3.46 23.92 18.28
C PHE A 441 3.45 25.42 18.58
N THR A 442 4.47 26.15 18.14
CA THR A 442 4.50 27.61 18.23
C THR A 442 4.78 28.16 16.82
N PRO A 443 3.78 28.74 16.15
CA PRO A 443 3.95 29.25 14.78
C PRO A 443 4.98 30.38 14.74
N ILE A 444 5.64 30.52 13.60
CA ILE A 444 6.48 31.67 13.29
C ILE A 444 5.63 32.64 12.47
N GLU A 445 5.36 33.82 13.02
CA GLU A 445 4.51 34.83 12.38
C GLU A 445 5.30 35.71 11.40
N ASN A 446 6.57 35.97 11.72
CA ASN A 446 7.42 36.82 10.91
C ASN A 446 8.89 36.41 11.03
N ILE A 447 9.61 36.54 9.93
CA ILE A 447 11.06 36.35 9.85
C ILE A 447 11.67 37.57 9.18
N GLU A 448 12.66 38.16 9.83
CA GLU A 448 13.41 39.28 9.29
C GLU A 448 14.92 39.03 9.45
N PHE A 449 15.72 39.45 8.47
CA PHE A 449 17.17 39.44 8.57
C PHE A 449 17.70 40.87 8.54
N ILE A 450 18.62 41.15 9.46
CA ILE A 450 19.35 42.42 9.53
C ILE A 450 20.83 42.10 9.41
N SER A 451 21.48 42.63 8.38
CA SER A 451 22.93 42.49 8.20
C SER A 451 23.68 43.23 9.31
N TYR A 452 24.94 42.86 9.57
CA TYR A 452 25.74 43.57 10.57
C TYR A 452 25.92 45.06 10.26
N GLN A 453 26.03 45.44 8.98
CA GLN A 453 26.13 46.85 8.58
C GLN A 453 24.82 47.60 8.86
N GLU A 454 23.69 46.97 8.56
CA GLU A 454 22.36 47.55 8.83
C GLU A 454 22.09 47.67 10.33
N LEU A 455 22.57 46.72 11.16
CA LEU A 455 22.46 46.80 12.62
C LEU A 455 23.04 48.08 13.20
N LEU A 456 24.04 48.70 12.55
CA LEU A 456 24.69 49.94 12.99
C LEU A 456 23.92 51.21 12.59
N THR A 457 22.84 51.08 11.82
CA THR A 457 22.02 52.20 11.34
C THR A 457 20.80 52.45 12.23
N GLU A 458 20.19 53.63 12.12
CA GLU A 458 18.91 53.92 12.78
C GLU A 458 17.79 52.97 12.31
N ASP A 459 17.78 52.60 11.03
CA ASP A 459 16.79 51.66 10.47
C ASP A 459 16.92 50.27 11.09
N GLY A 460 18.16 49.75 11.23
CA GLY A 460 18.42 48.50 11.94
C GLY A 460 18.04 48.56 13.42
N ARG A 461 18.30 49.70 14.09
CA ARG A 461 17.86 49.93 15.48
C ARG A 461 16.33 49.95 15.59
N ASN A 462 15.63 50.53 14.61
CA ASN A 462 14.17 50.61 14.57
C ASN A 462 13.52 49.22 14.47
N LYS A 463 14.10 48.33 13.67
CA LYS A 463 13.65 46.92 13.57
C LYS A 463 13.82 46.14 14.88
N LEU A 464 14.70 46.61 15.76
CA LEU A 464 14.98 46.04 17.08
C LEU A 464 14.31 46.82 18.23
N GLN A 465 13.23 47.58 17.98
CA GLN A 465 12.53 48.33 19.04
C GLN A 465 11.93 47.45 20.15
N PHE A 466 11.81 46.13 19.93
CA PHE A 466 11.36 45.17 20.93
C PHE A 466 12.41 44.81 21.99
N ILE A 467 13.65 45.28 21.85
CA ILE A 467 14.70 45.17 22.87
C ILE A 467 15.10 46.55 23.39
N ASP A 468 15.49 46.63 24.67
CA ASP A 468 15.97 47.88 25.26
C ASP A 468 17.39 48.24 24.78
N ASP A 469 17.82 49.46 25.08
CA ASP A 469 19.14 49.96 24.63
C ASP A 469 20.29 49.15 25.21
N GLU A 470 20.17 48.66 26.46
CA GLU A 470 21.20 47.83 27.09
C GLU A 470 21.36 46.49 26.34
N ALA A 471 20.24 45.85 25.99
CA ALA A 471 20.21 44.62 25.20
C ALA A 471 20.73 44.85 23.77
N TYR A 472 20.42 46.01 23.18
CA TYR A 472 20.92 46.37 21.85
C TYR A 472 22.45 46.57 21.84
N TYR A 473 23.02 47.32 22.79
CA TYR A 473 24.47 47.46 22.88
C TYR A 473 25.17 46.12 23.18
N ARG A 474 24.52 45.26 23.97
CA ARG A 474 25.00 43.90 24.21
C ARG A 474 24.97 43.04 22.95
N LEU A 475 23.93 43.14 22.12
CA LEU A 475 23.85 42.46 20.83
C LEU A 475 25.03 42.87 19.94
N LEU A 476 25.33 44.17 19.84
CA LEU A 476 26.47 44.67 19.07
C LEU A 476 27.80 44.12 19.60
N SER A 477 27.96 44.02 20.92
CA SER A 477 29.19 43.48 21.53
C SER A 477 29.48 42.02 21.13
N PHE A 478 28.48 41.25 20.69
CA PHE A 478 28.70 39.87 20.24
C PHE A 478 29.46 39.78 18.92
N PHE A 479 29.49 40.87 18.14
CA PHE A 479 30.23 40.97 16.89
C PHE A 479 31.66 41.47 17.09
N ASP A 480 32.08 41.72 18.33
CA ASP A 480 33.46 42.13 18.62
C ASP A 480 34.43 40.93 18.54
N PRO A 481 35.63 41.08 17.94
CA PRO A 481 36.64 40.02 17.88
C PRO A 481 37.00 39.39 19.22
N THR A 482 36.96 40.17 20.30
CA THR A 482 37.22 39.67 21.66
C THR A 482 36.13 38.71 22.12
N PHE A 483 34.89 38.90 21.68
CA PHE A 483 33.76 38.03 22.02
C PHE A 483 33.78 36.74 21.19
N TYR A 484 33.79 36.85 19.85
CA TYR A 484 33.63 35.66 19.01
C TYR A 484 34.88 34.78 18.91
N ASN A 485 36.05 35.30 19.26
CA ASN A 485 37.26 34.48 19.46
C ASN A 485 37.41 33.98 20.91
N GLY A 486 36.62 34.50 21.85
CA GLY A 486 36.60 34.05 23.24
C GLY A 486 35.86 32.72 23.39
N GLN A 487 36.28 31.89 24.36
CA GLN A 487 35.54 30.66 24.72
C GLN A 487 34.38 30.97 25.68
N THR A 488 33.34 31.67 25.21
CA THR A 488 32.15 31.97 26.02
C THR A 488 31.00 31.03 25.67
N LYS A 489 30.67 30.10 26.57
CA LYS A 489 29.46 29.26 26.46
C LYS A 489 28.39 29.76 27.43
N GLY A 490 27.15 29.90 26.94
CA GLY A 490 25.99 30.17 27.79
C GLY A 490 25.74 31.64 28.16
N THR A 491 26.21 32.59 27.33
CA THR A 491 25.95 34.03 27.51
C THR A 491 24.46 34.32 27.59
N ARG A 492 24.03 35.04 28.65
CA ARG A 492 22.64 35.45 28.82
C ARG A 492 22.39 36.81 28.15
N PHE A 493 21.36 36.87 27.31
CA PHE A 493 20.93 38.11 26.66
C PHE A 493 20.22 39.08 27.62
N ASN A 494 19.56 38.55 28.65
CA ASN A 494 18.83 39.30 29.70
C ASN A 494 17.69 40.22 29.22
N GLN A 495 17.10 39.97 28.05
CA GLN A 495 15.88 40.65 27.62
C GLN A 495 14.65 39.77 27.86
N LYS A 496 13.62 40.31 28.53
CA LYS A 496 12.36 39.59 28.75
C LYS A 496 11.66 39.32 27.41
N GLY A 497 11.14 38.11 27.25
CA GLY A 497 10.43 37.71 26.02
C GLY A 497 11.34 37.45 24.82
N VAL A 498 12.67 37.50 24.98
CA VAL A 498 13.62 37.25 23.89
C VAL A 498 14.54 36.08 24.23
N THR A 499 14.76 35.21 23.26
CA THR A 499 15.71 34.10 23.33
C THR A 499 16.73 34.21 22.21
N VAL A 500 17.97 33.81 22.45
CA VAL A 500 19.05 33.99 21.47
C VAL A 500 19.89 32.72 21.30
N ARG A 501 20.42 32.55 20.10
CA ARG A 501 21.51 31.62 19.79
C ARG A 501 22.60 32.39 19.06
N ILE A 502 23.84 32.24 19.51
CA ILE A 502 25.00 32.95 18.97
C ILE A 502 25.96 31.94 18.35
N ALA A 503 26.37 32.16 17.10
CA ALA A 503 27.14 31.19 16.32
C ALA A 503 28.47 30.84 17.01
N SER A 504 29.18 31.83 17.53
CA SER A 504 30.45 31.63 18.26
C SER A 504 30.32 30.81 19.56
N GLY A 505 29.09 30.63 20.08
CA GLY A 505 28.82 29.82 21.27
C GLY A 505 28.79 28.31 21.01
N TYR A 506 28.88 27.87 19.73
CA TYR A 506 28.82 26.47 19.33
C TYR A 506 30.12 26.02 18.66
N ASN A 507 30.40 24.71 18.72
CA ASN A 507 31.41 24.12 17.84
C ASN A 507 30.87 23.99 16.40
N GLN A 508 31.76 23.93 15.41
CA GLN A 508 31.38 23.89 13.99
C GLN A 508 30.42 22.72 13.66
N ASN A 509 30.70 21.50 14.14
CA ASN A 509 29.91 20.30 13.83
C ASN A 509 28.47 20.32 14.40
N SER A 510 28.21 21.15 15.41
CA SER A 510 26.91 21.23 16.10
C SER A 510 26.34 22.64 16.16
N ASN A 511 26.77 23.54 15.26
CA ASN A 511 26.33 24.93 15.26
C ASN A 511 24.82 25.04 14.98
N ARG A 512 24.05 25.32 16.05
CA ARG A 512 22.59 25.39 15.99
C ARG A 512 22.07 26.70 15.37
N VAL A 513 22.91 27.72 15.23
CA VAL A 513 22.55 28.92 14.47
C VAL A 513 22.46 28.54 12.99
N TYR A 514 23.51 27.93 12.46
CA TYR A 514 23.57 27.57 11.04
C TYR A 514 22.59 26.46 10.68
N LYS A 515 22.45 25.42 11.51
CA LYS A 515 21.47 24.34 11.27
C LYS A 515 20.03 24.82 11.19
N ASN A 516 19.68 25.88 11.92
CA ASN A 516 18.33 26.43 11.93
C ASN A 516 18.20 27.72 11.11
N TRP A 517 19.24 28.12 10.37
CA TRP A 517 19.22 29.37 9.62
C TRP A 517 18.20 29.35 8.49
N GLN A 518 17.89 28.16 7.94
CA GLN A 518 16.89 27.96 6.89
C GLN A 518 15.45 27.77 7.42
N SER A 519 15.21 28.01 8.71
CA SER A 519 13.85 28.06 9.26
C SER A 519 12.96 29.04 8.48
N ASN A 520 11.71 28.67 8.25
CA ASN A 520 10.70 29.45 7.51
C ASN A 520 9.41 29.61 8.35
N LEU A 521 8.38 30.23 7.78
CA LEU A 521 7.10 30.47 8.49
C LEU A 521 6.35 29.17 8.87
N GLU A 522 6.63 28.06 8.18
CA GLU A 522 6.05 26.75 8.47
C GLU A 522 6.78 26.02 9.62
N SER A 523 7.95 26.50 10.02
CA SER A 523 8.76 25.87 11.06
C SER A 523 8.19 26.12 12.45
N ASP A 524 8.29 25.13 13.36
CA ASP A 524 7.98 25.31 14.78
C ASP A 524 9.04 26.21 15.44
N PHE A 525 8.65 27.37 15.97
CA PHE A 525 9.54 28.23 16.76
C PHE A 525 10.23 27.44 17.89
N GLY A 526 9.52 26.48 18.49
CA GLY A 526 10.03 25.64 19.56
C GLY A 526 11.00 24.53 19.11
N SER A 527 11.12 24.27 17.81
CA SER A 527 12.19 23.44 17.24
C SER A 527 13.49 24.25 17.07
N VAL A 528 13.36 25.55 16.76
CA VAL A 528 14.47 26.49 16.62
C VAL A 528 14.99 26.92 17.99
N PHE A 529 14.13 27.31 18.93
CA PHE A 529 14.47 27.77 20.28
C PHE A 529 13.85 26.89 21.37
N PHE A 530 14.47 26.83 22.55
CA PHE A 530 13.98 25.92 23.62
C PHE A 530 12.58 26.29 24.11
N LYS A 531 11.68 25.29 24.20
CA LYS A 531 10.26 25.42 24.60
C LYS A 531 10.00 25.79 26.07
N LYS A 532 11.04 25.94 26.91
CA LYS A 532 10.88 26.05 28.38
C LYS A 532 10.05 27.27 28.81
N ASN A 533 10.14 28.39 28.09
CA ASN A 533 9.35 29.59 28.32
C ASN A 533 8.66 30.03 27.01
N GLN A 534 7.57 30.78 27.12
CA GLN A 534 7.00 31.50 25.99
C GLN A 534 7.86 32.74 25.75
N TYR A 535 8.55 32.76 24.62
CA TYR A 535 9.26 33.93 24.11
C TYR A 535 8.36 34.56 23.05
N ASN A 536 8.53 35.86 22.80
CA ASN A 536 7.89 36.59 21.72
C ASN A 536 8.82 36.69 20.50
N TYR A 537 10.14 36.71 20.76
CA TYR A 537 11.16 36.82 19.72
C TYR A 537 12.33 35.86 19.97
N GLY A 538 12.87 35.33 18.88
CA GLY A 538 14.07 34.52 18.82
C GLY A 538 15.11 35.15 17.90
N LEU A 539 16.35 35.29 18.38
CA LEU A 539 17.45 35.83 17.59
C LEU A 539 18.46 34.72 17.25
N LEU A 540 18.65 34.45 15.96
CA LEU A 540 19.78 33.68 15.46
C LEU A 540 20.87 34.67 15.04
N ILE A 541 22.01 34.63 15.74
CA ILE A 541 23.08 35.63 15.59
C ILE A 541 24.28 34.96 14.94
N SER A 542 24.54 35.31 13.67
CA SER A 542 25.74 34.92 12.94
C SER A 542 26.80 36.00 13.12
N ASN A 543 27.66 35.83 14.14
CA ASN A 543 28.59 36.86 14.59
C ASN A 543 30.04 36.69 14.10
N PHE A 544 30.33 35.67 13.29
CA PHE A 544 31.62 35.58 12.61
C PHE A 544 31.61 36.49 11.37
N PRO A 545 32.73 37.15 11.03
CA PRO A 545 32.87 37.89 9.78
C PRO A 545 32.55 37.03 8.54
N LYS A 546 32.14 37.67 7.45
CA LYS A 546 31.73 36.98 6.21
C LYS A 546 32.85 36.12 5.61
N ASP A 547 34.09 36.58 5.72
CA ASP A 547 35.28 35.91 5.20
C ASP A 547 35.94 34.95 6.21
N ASP A 548 35.33 34.76 7.39
CA ASP A 548 35.84 33.84 8.40
C ASP A 548 35.48 32.39 8.03
N GLU A 549 36.45 31.47 8.04
CA GLU A 549 36.23 30.05 7.71
C GLU A 549 35.19 29.37 8.61
N ARG A 550 34.92 29.93 9.81
CA ARG A 550 33.89 29.44 10.73
C ARG A 550 32.48 29.92 10.33
N ASN A 551 32.35 30.86 9.41
CA ASN A 551 31.08 31.32 8.85
C ASN A 551 30.70 30.53 7.60
N THR A 552 30.17 29.32 7.79
CA THR A 552 29.77 28.45 6.68
C THR A 552 28.53 28.94 5.92
N MET A 553 27.82 29.94 6.45
CA MET A 553 26.61 30.51 5.83
C MET A 553 26.93 31.68 4.90
N GLY A 554 28.13 32.30 5.02
CA GLY A 554 28.52 33.47 4.24
C GLY A 554 27.76 34.74 4.58
N GLU A 555 27.05 34.77 5.72
CA GLU A 555 26.24 35.91 6.17
C GLU A 555 26.60 36.30 7.60
N THR A 556 26.73 37.60 7.87
CA THR A 556 27.02 38.16 9.21
C THR A 556 25.90 39.12 9.59
N GLY A 557 25.21 38.83 10.68
CA GLY A 557 24.04 39.59 11.10
C GLY A 557 23.11 38.82 12.03
N VAL A 558 21.87 39.29 12.14
CA VAL A 558 20.84 38.74 13.04
C VAL A 558 19.60 38.38 12.24
N LYS A 559 19.17 37.13 12.35
CA LYS A 559 17.86 36.67 11.89
C LYS A 559 16.90 36.71 13.07
N ILE A 560 15.88 37.56 12.98
CA ILE A 560 14.81 37.77 13.94
C ILE A 560 13.65 36.85 13.55
N ILE A 561 13.15 36.10 14.52
CA ILE A 561 12.02 35.20 14.37
C ILE A 561 10.97 35.60 15.40
N THR A 562 9.79 35.99 14.95
CA THR A 562 8.65 36.35 15.82
C THR A 562 7.78 35.11 16.01
N SER A 563 7.50 34.76 17.25
CA SER A 563 6.64 33.62 17.59
C SER A 563 5.19 34.06 17.78
N GLY A 564 4.25 33.26 17.28
CA GLY A 564 2.83 33.42 17.55
C GLY A 564 2.34 32.67 18.78
N GLU A 565 1.02 32.55 18.89
CA GLU A 565 0.37 31.87 20.01
C GLU A 565 0.60 30.36 19.98
N ARG A 566 0.88 29.79 21.16
CA ARG A 566 1.06 28.34 21.31
C ARG A 566 -0.25 27.63 21.05
N GLU A 567 -0.20 26.63 20.18
CA GLU A 567 -1.33 25.78 19.88
C GLU A 567 -0.98 24.32 20.09
N TRP A 568 -1.98 23.53 20.48
CA TRP A 568 -1.86 22.09 20.48
C TRP A 568 -2.19 21.58 19.09
N ARG A 569 -1.30 20.76 18.53
CA ARG A 569 -1.53 20.13 17.24
C ARG A 569 -1.54 18.62 17.39
N GLU A 570 -2.48 17.98 16.74
CA GLU A 570 -2.53 16.52 16.66
C GLU A 570 -1.47 15.99 15.69
N GLN A 571 -1.15 14.69 15.84
CA GLN A 571 -0.27 14.04 14.88
C GLN A 571 -0.93 14.05 13.51
N GLU A 572 -0.13 14.37 12.49
CA GLU A 572 -0.54 14.28 11.10
C GLU A 572 0.43 13.36 10.38
N THR A 573 -0.11 12.26 9.88
CA THR A 573 0.59 11.35 8.98
C THR A 573 0.06 11.57 7.58
N LEU A 574 0.96 11.94 6.67
CA LEU A 574 0.65 11.99 5.25
C LEU A 574 0.98 10.67 4.60
N VAL A 575 0.29 10.41 3.50
CA VAL A 575 0.66 9.34 2.58
C VAL A 575 1.61 9.97 1.56
N GLN A 576 2.84 9.49 1.55
CA GLN A 576 3.74 9.75 0.44
C GLN A 576 3.51 8.65 -0.59
N ASN A 577 2.87 9.04 -1.69
CA ASN A 577 2.58 8.16 -2.79
C ASN A 577 3.61 8.37 -3.89
N ASN A 578 4.64 7.53 -3.90
CA ASN A 578 5.57 7.50 -5.02
C ASN A 578 4.99 6.67 -6.16
N SER A 579 3.67 6.75 -6.40
CA SER A 579 3.02 6.04 -7.50
C SER A 579 2.88 6.89 -8.75
N MET A 580 2.46 6.24 -9.82
CA MET A 580 2.21 6.83 -11.13
C MET A 580 1.30 8.06 -11.16
N TYR A 581 0.37 8.27 -10.22
CA TYR A 581 -0.65 9.29 -10.43
C TYR A 581 -0.24 10.74 -10.12
N SER A 582 0.96 11.00 -9.61
CA SER A 582 1.42 12.37 -9.32
C SER A 582 1.56 13.21 -10.59
N ILE A 583 0.99 14.43 -10.56
CA ILE A 583 1.04 15.40 -11.66
C ILE A 583 2.40 16.14 -11.70
N ASP A 584 3.19 16.09 -10.63
CA ASP A 584 4.23 17.11 -10.35
C ASP A 584 5.63 16.87 -10.96
N GLU A 585 5.81 15.97 -11.93
CA GLU A 585 7.06 15.88 -12.71
C GLU A 585 6.83 15.81 -14.23
N VAL A 586 5.97 16.68 -14.75
CA VAL A 586 5.96 17.00 -16.18
C VAL A 586 6.41 18.45 -16.39
N ALA A 587 7.72 18.67 -16.32
CA ALA A 587 8.41 19.84 -16.86
C ALA A 587 9.58 19.41 -17.74
#